data_AF-Q5FBR7-F1
#
_entry.id   AF-Q5FBR7-F1
#
_cell.length_a   1.000
_cell.length_b   1.000
_cell.length_c   1.000
_cell.angle_alpha   90.00
_cell.angle_beta   90.00
_cell.angle_gamma   90.00
#
_symmetry.space_group_name_H-M   'P 1'
#
loop_
_entity.id
_entity.type
_entity.pdbx_description
1 polymer ?
#
loop_
_entity_poly.entity_id
_entity_poly.type
_entity_poly.pdbx_seq_one_letter_code
_entity_poly.pdbx_strand_id
1 'polypeptide(L)' 'VTNPGIQKKIQKELDTVIGGVRQPRLSDRFQLPYMEAFILEMFRHSSFV' A
#
# COMPACT_ATOMS: atom_id res chain seq x y z
N VAL A 1 8.36 2.26 -13.91
CA VAL A 1 7.25 2.31 -12.92
C VAL A 1 5.94 2.31 -13.69
N THR A 2 5.23 1.18 -13.71
CA THR A 2 4.17 0.92 -14.70
C THR A 2 2.85 1.65 -14.40
N ASN A 3 2.64 2.13 -13.16
CA ASN A 3 1.43 2.85 -12.73
C ASN A 3 1.72 3.94 -11.67
N PRO A 4 2.29 5.09 -12.06
CA PRO A 4 2.70 6.13 -11.10
C PRO A 4 1.52 6.74 -10.32
N GLY A 5 0.31 6.74 -10.86
CA GLY A 5 -0.89 7.27 -10.18
C GLY A 5 -1.32 6.42 -8.98
N ILE A 6 -1.20 5.10 -9.07
CA ILE A 6 -1.53 4.17 -7.97
C ILE A 6 -0.50 4.33 -6.86
N GLN A 7 0.78 4.41 -7.22
CA GLN A 7 1.86 4.62 -6.24
C GLN A 7 1.68 5.93 -5.46
N LYS A 8 1.32 7.04 -6.13
CA LYS A 8 1.02 8.31 -5.45
C LYS A 8 -0.13 8.21 -4.44
N LYS A 9 -1.17 7.42 -4.73
CA LYS A 9 -2.29 7.22 -3.80
C LYS A 9 -1.85 6.42 -2.56
N ILE A 10 -1.09 5.35 -2.76
CA ILE A 10 -0.55 4.54 -1.65
C ILE A 10 0.41 5.39 -0.79
N GLN A 11 1.30 6.16 -1.43
CA GLN A 11 2.22 7.06 -0.73
C GLN A 11 1.45 8.07 0.13
N LYS A 12 0.41 8.69 -0.43
CA LYS A 12 -0.44 9.64 0.30
C LYS A 12 -1.15 9.00 1.49
N GLU A 13 -1.66 7.77 1.35
CA GLU A 13 -2.26 7.02 2.46
C GLU A 13 -1.23 6.76 3.57
N LEU A 14 -0.04 6.30 3.21
CA LEU A 14 1.10 6.09 4.12
C LEU A 14 1.48 7.36 4.87
N ASP A 15 1.66 8.48 4.15
CA ASP A 15 1.99 9.78 4.73
C ASP A 15 0.89 10.28 5.67
N THR A 16 -0.38 9.98 5.38
CA THR A 16 -1.51 10.39 6.21
C THR A 16 -1.60 9.57 7.51
N VAL A 17 -1.36 8.26 7.43
CA VAL A 17 -1.62 7.33 8.54
C VAL A 17 -0.40 7.16 9.44
N ILE A 18 0.79 7.02 8.87
CA ILE A 18 2.02 6.77 9.63
C ILE A 18 2.77 8.07 9.89
N GLY A 19 2.66 9.03 8.96
CA GLY A 19 3.48 10.23 8.94
C GLY A 19 4.95 9.92 8.63
N GLY A 20 5.70 10.92 8.18
CA GLY A 20 7.13 10.80 7.87
C GLY A 20 8.05 10.58 9.09
N VAL A 21 7.49 10.27 10.26
CA VAL A 21 8.21 10.21 11.54
C VAL A 21 8.80 8.81 11.79
N ARG A 22 8.20 7.75 11.21
CA ARG A 22 8.63 6.37 11.42
C ARG A 22 8.40 5.51 10.18
N GLN A 23 9.22 4.46 10.03
CA GLN A 23 9.03 3.50 8.94
C GLN A 23 7.74 2.68 9.14
N PRO A 24 7.03 2.33 8.05
CA PRO A 24 5.86 1.48 8.10
C PRO A 24 6.16 0.11 8.70
N ARG A 25 5.31 -0.34 9.63
CA ARG A 25 5.38 -1.70 10.19
C ARG A 25 4.20 -2.54 9.72
N LEU A 26 4.36 -3.86 9.78
CA LEU A 26 3.26 -4.78 9.42
C LEU A 26 2.02 -4.58 10.29
N SER A 27 2.18 -4.15 11.54
CA SER A 27 1.07 -3.86 12.46
C SER A 27 0.23 -2.65 12.01
N ASP A 28 0.80 -1.72 11.24
CA ASP A 28 0.09 -0.54 10.74
C ASP A 28 -0.82 -0.89 9.55
N ARG A 29 -0.74 -2.11 9.02
CA ARG A 29 -1.51 -2.60 7.87
C ARG A 29 -3.03 -2.45 8.05
N PHE A 30 -3.54 -2.62 9.28
CA PHE A 30 -4.96 -2.41 9.58
C PHE A 30 -5.44 -0.98 9.36
N GLN A 31 -4.52 -0.02 9.34
CA GLN A 31 -4.81 1.40 9.13
C GLN A 31 -4.60 1.83 7.65
N LEU A 32 -4.17 0.92 6.77
CA LEU A 32 -3.85 1.18 5.36
C LEU A 32 -4.76 0.35 4.42
N PRO A 33 -6.08 0.65 4.37
CA PRO A 33 -7.04 -0.14 3.62
C PRO A 33 -6.76 -0.15 2.10
N TYR A 34 -6.29 0.96 1.53
CA TYR A 34 -5.98 1.02 0.09
C TYR A 34 -4.73 0.22 -0.25
N MET A 35 -3.70 0.27 0.60
CA MET A 35 -2.51 -0.55 0.43
C MET A 35 -2.82 -2.05 0.53
N GLU A 36 -3.69 -2.46 1.47
CA GLU A 36 -4.13 -3.85 1.59
C GLU A 36 -4.91 -4.31 0.35
N ALA A 37 -5.87 -3.51 -0.12
CA ALA A 37 -6.61 -3.81 -1.35
C ALA A 37 -5.67 -3.95 -2.56
N PHE A 38 -4.65 -3.09 -2.67
CA PHE A 38 -3.65 -3.16 -3.73
C PHE A 38 -2.84 -4.46 -3.68
N ILE A 39 -2.42 -4.90 -2.49
CA ILE A 39 -1.69 -6.16 -2.30
C ILE A 39 -2.56 -7.35 -2.73
N LEU A 40 -3.83 -7.38 -2.31
CA LEU A 40 -4.77 -8.44 -2.69
C LEU A 40 -5.01 -8.45 -4.21
N GLU A 41 -5.13 -7.27 -4.82
CA GLU A 41 -5.28 -7.12 -6.26
C GLU A 41 -4.03 -7.59 -7.02
N MET A 42 -2.84 -7.34 -6.47
CA MET A 42 -1.60 -7.87 -7.01
C MET A 42 -1.59 -9.40 -6.96
N PHE A 43 -1.99 -10.01 -5.83
CA PHE A 43 -2.12 -11.47 -5.73
C PHE A 43 -3.19 -12.05 -6.64
N ARG A 44 -4.27 -11.32 -6.93
CA ARG A 44 -5.28 -11.75 -7.91
C ARG A 44 -4.72 -11.83 -9.33
N HIS A 45 -3.89 -10.85 -9.72
CA HIS A 45 -3.31 -10.77 -11.06
C HIS A 45 -2.03 -11.60 -11.21
N SER A 46 -1.28 -11.76 -10.13
CA SER A 46 -0.14 -12.66 -10.04
C SER A 46 -0.60 -13.99 -9.48
N SER A 47 -1.10 -14.88 -10.35
CA SER A 47 -1.17 -16.30 -10.02
C SER A 47 0.26 -16.77 -9.78
N PHE A 48 0.67 -16.87 -8.52
CA PHE A 48 1.90 -17.55 -8.14
C PHE A 48 1.58 -19.05 -8.16
N VAL A 49 1.70 -19.65 -9.34
CA VAL A 49 1.73 -21.11 -9.55
C VAL A 49 3.15 -21.53 -9.88
#